data_AF-A0A090W731-F1
#
_entry.id   AF-A0A090W731-F1
#
_cell.length_a   1.000
_cell.length_b   1.000
_cell.length_c   1.000
_cell.angle_alpha   90.00
_cell.angle_beta   90.00
_cell.angle_gamma   90.00
#
_symmetry.space_group_name_H-M   'P 1'
#
loop_
_entity.id
_entity.type
_entity.pdbx_description
1 polymer ?
#
loop_
_entity_poly.entity_id
_entity_poly.type
_entity_poly.pdbx_seq_one_letter_code
_entity_poly.pdbx_strand_id
1 'polypeptide(L)'
;MLACSANKAVTKAPEQTTPSTLPAVTTEPEKIEETKLIKESSEAENPAINTPQETVTQTDIIEETNKKEIVATHALWNDLLQKHVSDAGQVNYKAFKTDKAKLLNYIQGLNLIYTDASFTSLSREETLAFWINAYNALTVDLILKNYPLKSIKDIDKPWDQRFWKLGDKWFNLSDIEHEILRKMDEPRIHFAIVCASVSCPKLQNTAFTASNLETQLTNATKEFLSDSERNELSENSIKISKIFQWFSKDFKQDGDIIDFLNQYSNVDISAKAKKSYKDYNWNLNE
;
A
#
# COMPACT_ATOMS: atom_id res chain seq x y z
N MET A 1 -7.47 -6.63 -38.14
CA MET A 1 -6.45 -7.01 -39.15
C MET A 1 -5.36 -5.95 -39.16
N LEU A 2 -4.13 -6.38 -39.45
CA LEU A 2 -2.85 -5.66 -39.51
C LEU A 2 -2.00 -5.63 -38.23
N ALA A 3 -0.99 -6.52 -38.31
CA ALA A 3 0.21 -6.67 -37.50
C ALA A 3 1.32 -5.69 -37.96
N CYS A 4 2.38 -5.53 -37.16
CA CYS A 4 3.77 -5.49 -37.67
C CYS A 4 4.84 -5.53 -36.56
N SER A 5 5.96 -6.16 -36.93
CA SER A 5 6.97 -6.82 -36.11
C SER A 5 8.11 -5.93 -35.58
N ALA A 6 8.78 -6.44 -34.54
CA ALA A 6 9.97 -5.87 -33.90
C ALA A 6 11.28 -6.37 -34.54
N ASN A 7 12.40 -5.67 -34.27
CA ASN A 7 13.76 -6.20 -34.41
C ASN A 7 14.66 -5.81 -33.23
N LYS A 8 15.42 -6.80 -32.73
CA LYS A 8 16.34 -6.79 -31.58
C LYS A 8 17.79 -6.49 -32.01
N ALA A 9 18.60 -5.95 -31.11
CA ALA A 9 20.05 -6.20 -31.07
C ALA A 9 20.57 -6.19 -29.62
N VAL A 10 21.50 -7.11 -29.34
CA VAL A 10 22.10 -7.49 -28.04
C VAL A 10 23.59 -7.14 -28.07
N THR A 11 24.17 -6.66 -26.97
CA THR A 11 25.63 -6.66 -26.77
C THR A 11 26.01 -7.10 -25.34
N LYS A 12 27.07 -7.93 -25.30
CA LYS A 12 27.68 -8.64 -24.16
C LYS A 12 28.54 -7.73 -23.27
N ALA A 13 28.67 -8.11 -22.00
CA ALA A 13 29.72 -7.67 -21.07
C ALA A 13 30.76 -8.80 -20.84
N PRO A 14 32.01 -8.49 -20.41
CA PRO A 14 32.98 -9.50 -19.98
C PRO A 14 33.17 -9.57 -18.45
N GLU A 15 33.49 -10.79 -17.99
CA GLU A 15 33.91 -11.19 -16.63
C GLU A 15 35.35 -10.76 -16.28
N GLN A 16 35.66 -10.67 -14.98
CA GLN A 16 36.97 -11.07 -14.43
C GLN A 16 36.99 -11.25 -12.88
N THR A 17 37.19 -12.51 -12.46
CA THR A 17 38.17 -13.05 -11.48
C THR A 17 38.34 -12.50 -10.04
N THR A 18 38.05 -13.37 -9.05
CA THR A 18 38.66 -13.56 -7.70
C THR A 18 40.10 -14.13 -7.78
N PRO A 19 40.93 -14.39 -6.71
CA PRO A 19 40.63 -14.60 -5.28
C PRO A 19 41.69 -14.10 -4.24
N SER A 20 41.43 -14.22 -2.92
CA SER A 20 42.45 -14.58 -1.90
C SER A 20 41.85 -14.89 -0.51
N THR A 21 42.64 -15.58 0.31
CA THR A 21 42.33 -16.56 1.38
C THR A 21 42.46 -16.07 2.84
N LEU A 22 41.62 -16.67 3.72
CA LEU A 22 41.79 -17.22 5.10
C LEU A 22 43.08 -16.92 5.93
N PRO A 23 43.06 -16.94 7.30
CA PRO A 23 42.46 -18.02 8.12
C PRO A 23 41.79 -17.66 9.47
N ALA A 24 41.15 -18.69 10.02
CA ALA A 24 40.47 -18.77 11.32
C ALA A 24 41.41 -19.10 12.49
N VAL A 25 41.03 -18.71 13.71
CA VAL A 25 41.49 -19.32 14.97
C VAL A 25 40.30 -19.47 15.93
N THR A 26 40.08 -20.71 16.33
CA THR A 26 39.20 -21.26 17.38
C THR A 26 39.82 -21.10 18.77
N THR A 27 39.01 -20.91 19.82
CA THR A 27 38.75 -21.88 20.93
C THR A 27 38.07 -21.21 22.14
N GLU A 28 37.30 -22.03 22.84
CA GLU A 28 36.28 -21.76 23.86
C GLU A 28 36.82 -22.12 25.29
N PRO A 29 36.03 -22.38 26.36
CA PRO A 29 35.87 -21.50 27.54
C PRO A 29 36.29 -22.15 28.88
N GLU A 30 36.31 -21.39 29.98
CA GLU A 30 36.22 -21.87 31.39
C GLU A 30 36.03 -20.62 32.30
N LYS A 31 35.41 -20.59 33.48
CA LYS A 31 34.61 -21.51 34.31
C LYS A 31 34.00 -20.63 35.43
N ILE A 32 32.91 -21.15 36.00
CA ILE A 32 32.12 -20.66 37.13
C ILE A 32 32.90 -20.80 38.46
N GLU A 33 32.68 -19.90 39.42
CA GLU A 33 32.88 -20.19 40.84
C GLU A 33 31.74 -19.59 41.70
N GLU A 34 31.07 -20.48 42.42
CA GLU A 34 30.04 -20.20 43.43
C GLU A 34 30.69 -19.76 44.74
N THR A 35 30.04 -18.85 45.48
CA THR A 35 30.14 -18.81 46.94
C THR A 35 28.80 -18.48 47.58
N LYS A 36 28.60 -19.07 48.76
CA LYS A 36 27.32 -19.43 49.37
C LYS A 36 27.14 -18.68 50.71
N LEU A 37 25.87 -18.37 51.03
CA LEU A 37 25.25 -18.21 52.37
C LEU A 37 25.75 -17.10 53.31
N ILE A 38 24.84 -16.15 53.63
CA ILE A 38 24.47 -15.82 55.03
C ILE A 38 22.95 -15.53 55.07
N LYS A 39 22.26 -16.21 55.99
CA LYS A 39 20.90 -15.91 56.47
C LYS A 39 21.02 -14.93 57.63
N GLU A 40 20.29 -13.83 57.61
CA GLU A 40 19.82 -13.21 58.85
C GLU A 40 18.55 -12.40 58.61
N SER A 41 17.60 -12.59 59.52
CA SER A 41 16.26 -12.00 59.54
C SER A 41 16.29 -10.63 60.21
N SER A 42 15.59 -9.66 59.63
CA SER A 42 14.95 -8.61 60.42
C SER A 42 13.74 -8.05 59.68
N GLU A 43 12.60 -8.05 60.36
CA GLU A 43 11.38 -7.35 59.99
C GLU A 43 11.62 -5.83 60.02
N ALA A 44 11.23 -5.15 58.95
CA ALA A 44 10.95 -3.72 58.97
C ALA A 44 9.81 -3.42 58.00
N GLU A 45 8.76 -2.81 58.54
CA GLU A 45 7.54 -2.39 57.86
C GLU A 45 7.84 -1.50 56.64
N ASN A 46 7.20 -1.80 55.51
CA ASN A 46 7.25 -0.98 54.31
C ASN A 46 5.90 -0.26 54.14
N PRO A 47 5.83 1.08 54.07
CA PRO A 47 4.59 1.77 53.77
C PRO A 47 4.27 1.58 52.28
N ALA A 48 3.05 1.11 52.00
CA ALA A 48 2.54 0.90 50.66
C ALA A 48 2.57 2.20 49.84
N ILE A 49 3.44 2.25 48.83
CA ILE A 49 3.29 3.17 47.69
C ILE A 49 2.33 2.46 46.72
N ASN A 50 1.06 2.87 46.77
CA ASN A 50 0.04 2.40 45.84
C ASN A 50 0.17 3.17 44.51
N THR A 51 0.90 2.59 43.56
CA THR A 51 0.80 3.00 42.14
C THR A 51 -0.22 2.07 41.48
N PRO A 52 -1.25 2.58 40.78
CA PRO A 52 -2.23 1.71 40.11
C PRO A 52 -1.52 0.90 39.02
N GLN A 53 -1.42 -0.41 39.22
CA GLN A 53 -0.97 -1.33 38.19
C GLN A 53 -2.19 -1.66 37.31
N GLU A 54 -2.27 -1.04 36.14
CA GLU A 54 -3.26 -1.40 35.12
C GLU A 54 -3.13 -2.89 34.80
N THR A 55 -4.22 -3.64 34.99
CA THR A 55 -4.25 -5.08 34.73
C THR A 55 -4.52 -5.30 33.25
N VAL A 56 -3.45 -5.39 32.45
CA VAL A 56 -3.52 -5.72 31.02
C VAL A 56 -4.08 -7.14 30.87
N THR A 57 -5.16 -7.32 30.11
CA THR A 57 -5.77 -8.64 29.92
C THR A 57 -5.04 -9.44 28.83
N GLN A 58 -5.15 -10.77 28.86
CA GLN A 58 -4.61 -11.66 27.82
C GLN A 58 -5.12 -11.28 26.41
N THR A 59 -6.35 -10.76 26.33
CA THR A 59 -6.97 -10.27 25.08
C THR A 59 -6.25 -9.03 24.56
N ASP A 60 -5.91 -8.08 25.43
CA ASP A 60 -5.22 -6.84 25.05
C ASP A 60 -3.82 -7.14 24.47
N ILE A 61 -3.11 -8.12 25.05
CA ILE A 61 -1.78 -8.54 24.58
C ILE A 61 -1.86 -9.18 23.18
N ILE A 62 -2.89 -9.99 22.92
CA ILE A 62 -3.09 -10.63 21.61
C ILE A 62 -3.43 -9.58 20.55
N GLU A 63 -4.33 -8.63 20.86
CA GLU A 63 -4.65 -7.53 19.94
C GLU A 63 -3.43 -6.66 19.63
N GLU A 64 -2.62 -6.32 20.63
CA GLU A 64 -1.41 -5.53 20.44
C GLU A 64 -0.37 -6.26 19.58
N THR A 65 -0.22 -7.58 19.79
CA THR A 65 0.67 -8.42 18.98
C THR A 65 0.22 -8.47 17.53
N ASN A 66 -1.08 -8.68 17.27
CA ASN A 66 -1.61 -8.74 15.91
C ASN A 66 -1.47 -7.41 15.17
N LYS A 67 -1.72 -6.29 15.85
CA LYS A 67 -1.48 -4.94 15.31
C LYS A 67 -0.01 -4.76 14.90
N LYS A 68 0.92 -5.22 15.74
CA LYS A 68 2.35 -5.16 15.45
C LYS A 68 2.73 -6.00 14.23
N GLU A 69 2.13 -7.18 14.05
CA GLU A 69 2.35 -8.02 12.87
C GLU A 69 1.83 -7.39 11.57
N ILE A 70 0.66 -6.75 11.61
CA ILE A 70 0.10 -6.01 10.46
C ILE A 70 1.03 -4.86 10.07
N VAL A 71 1.47 -4.06 11.05
CA VAL A 71 2.41 -2.96 10.82
C VAL A 71 3.73 -3.46 10.23
N ALA A 72 4.29 -4.53 10.79
CA ALA A 72 5.51 -5.14 10.27
C ALA A 72 5.34 -5.66 8.84
N THR A 73 4.19 -6.22 8.50
CA THR A 73 3.89 -6.70 7.14
C THR A 73 3.80 -5.54 6.16
N HIS A 74 3.11 -4.46 6.49
CA HIS A 74 3.04 -3.27 5.62
C HIS A 74 4.40 -2.56 5.47
N ALA A 75 5.34 -2.72 6.41
CA ALA A 75 6.71 -2.21 6.25
C ALA A 75 7.42 -2.85 5.04
N LEU A 76 7.18 -4.14 4.75
CA LEU A 76 7.75 -4.79 3.56
C LEU A 76 7.29 -4.13 2.25
N TRP A 77 6.02 -3.71 2.21
CA TRP A 77 5.47 -2.96 1.07
C TRP A 77 6.02 -1.55 1.01
N ASN A 78 6.14 -0.88 2.16
CA ASN A 78 6.72 0.45 2.25
C ASN A 78 8.15 0.50 1.71
N ASP A 79 8.98 -0.49 2.04
CA ASP A 79 10.36 -0.57 1.55
C ASP A 79 10.43 -0.70 0.03
N LEU A 80 9.50 -1.47 -0.56
CA LEU A 80 9.39 -1.61 -2.02
C LEU A 80 8.93 -0.31 -2.68
N LEU A 81 7.95 0.36 -2.07
CA LEU A 81 7.45 1.65 -2.55
C LEU A 81 8.56 2.71 -2.54
N GLN A 82 9.24 2.89 -1.40
CA GLN A 82 10.32 3.87 -1.28
C GLN A 82 11.49 3.60 -2.24
N LYS A 83 11.74 2.33 -2.56
CA LYS A 83 12.82 1.96 -3.48
C LYS A 83 12.46 2.19 -4.95
N HIS A 84 11.21 1.96 -5.34
CA HIS A 84 10.82 1.83 -6.75
C HIS A 84 9.80 2.86 -7.24
N VAL A 85 9.25 3.69 -6.35
CA VAL A 85 8.24 4.70 -6.67
C VAL A 85 8.78 6.08 -6.33
N SER A 86 8.82 6.98 -7.33
CA SER A 86 9.27 8.35 -7.13
C SER A 86 8.26 9.18 -6.33
N ASP A 87 8.65 10.37 -5.86
CA ASP A 87 7.73 11.29 -5.18
C ASP A 87 6.56 11.76 -6.08
N ALA A 88 6.79 11.75 -7.40
CA ALA A 88 5.77 11.99 -8.43
C ALA A 88 4.89 10.75 -8.71
N GLY A 89 5.17 9.62 -8.07
CA GLY A 89 4.46 8.34 -8.20
C GLY A 89 4.70 7.59 -9.51
N GLN A 90 5.82 7.87 -10.18
CA GLN A 90 6.31 7.06 -11.30
C GLN A 90 6.95 5.79 -10.76
N VAL A 91 6.63 4.65 -11.37
CA VAL A 91 7.06 3.33 -10.91
C VAL A 91 8.15 2.79 -11.83
N ASN A 92 9.33 2.54 -11.28
CA ASN A 92 10.42 1.92 -12.03
C ASN A 92 10.21 0.40 -12.14
N TYR A 93 9.25 -0.04 -12.97
CA TYR A 93 8.90 -1.46 -13.11
C TYR A 93 10.10 -2.34 -13.52
N LYS A 94 11.02 -1.79 -14.31
CA LYS A 94 12.25 -2.48 -14.71
C LYS A 94 13.11 -2.84 -13.49
N ALA A 95 13.33 -1.89 -12.58
CA ALA A 95 14.04 -2.16 -11.33
C ALA A 95 13.20 -3.00 -10.35
N PHE A 96 11.91 -2.70 -10.23
CA PHE A 96 10.98 -3.41 -9.34
C PHE A 96 10.97 -4.91 -9.62
N LYS A 97 11.04 -5.31 -10.90
CA LYS A 97 11.10 -6.72 -11.32
C LYS A 97 12.23 -7.51 -10.63
N THR A 98 13.33 -6.86 -10.28
CA THR A 98 14.47 -7.50 -9.58
C THR A 98 14.16 -7.84 -8.12
N ASP A 99 13.23 -7.12 -7.48
CA ASP A 99 12.76 -7.37 -6.12
C ASP A 99 11.42 -8.12 -6.10
N LYS A 100 11.02 -8.77 -7.20
CA LYS A 100 9.73 -9.50 -7.30
C LYS A 100 9.55 -10.53 -6.17
N ALA A 101 10.61 -11.19 -5.72
CA ALA A 101 10.54 -12.13 -4.60
C ALA A 101 10.07 -11.45 -3.29
N LYS A 102 10.52 -10.21 -3.03
CA LYS A 102 10.07 -9.44 -1.85
C LYS A 102 8.61 -9.03 -1.98
N LEU A 103 8.15 -8.67 -3.18
CA LEU A 103 6.74 -8.40 -3.43
C LEU A 103 5.87 -9.64 -3.14
N LEU A 104 6.32 -10.83 -3.59
CA LEU A 104 5.62 -12.09 -3.30
C LEU A 104 5.61 -12.41 -1.80
N ASN A 105 6.69 -12.11 -1.07
CA ASN A 105 6.71 -12.25 0.39
C ASN A 105 5.68 -11.33 1.07
N TYR A 106 5.54 -10.08 0.60
CA TYR A 106 4.50 -9.18 1.11
C TYR A 106 3.09 -9.73 0.83
N ILE A 107 2.84 -10.22 -0.39
CA ILE A 107 1.55 -10.84 -0.76
C ILE A 107 1.27 -12.09 0.10
N GLN A 108 2.29 -12.88 0.44
CA GLN A 108 2.16 -13.98 1.38
C GLN A 108 1.80 -13.48 2.79
N GLY A 109 2.41 -12.38 3.25
CA GLY A 109 2.05 -11.71 4.50
C GLY A 109 0.59 -11.25 4.53
N LEU A 110 0.08 -10.69 3.43
CA LEU A 110 -1.35 -10.35 3.30
C LEU A 110 -2.25 -11.57 3.47
N ASN A 111 -1.85 -12.72 2.90
CA ASN A 111 -2.60 -13.97 3.09
C ASN A 111 -2.60 -14.41 4.56
N LEU A 112 -1.46 -14.34 5.25
CA LEU A 112 -1.38 -14.71 6.67
C LEU A 112 -2.30 -13.84 7.53
N ILE A 113 -2.25 -12.52 7.34
CA ILE A 113 -3.15 -11.57 8.02
C ILE A 113 -4.61 -11.90 7.72
N TYR A 114 -4.97 -12.12 6.46
CA TYR A 114 -6.35 -12.41 6.05
C TYR A 114 -6.89 -13.71 6.65
N THR A 115 -6.04 -14.72 6.84
CA THR A 115 -6.43 -16.01 7.41
C THR A 115 -6.45 -16.04 8.93
N ASP A 116 -5.88 -15.03 9.59
CA ASP A 116 -5.91 -14.95 11.03
C ASP A 116 -7.33 -14.64 11.53
N ALA A 117 -7.71 -15.20 12.67
CA ALA A 117 -9.04 -15.00 13.24
C ALA A 117 -9.34 -13.52 13.54
N SER A 118 -8.31 -12.74 13.88
CA SER A 118 -8.43 -11.31 14.18
C SER A 118 -8.69 -10.43 12.96
N PHE A 119 -8.58 -10.96 11.73
CA PHE A 119 -8.92 -10.19 10.53
C PHE A 119 -10.36 -9.67 10.56
N THR A 120 -11.27 -10.46 11.14
CA THR A 120 -12.69 -10.10 11.26
C THR A 120 -12.97 -9.04 12.33
N SER A 121 -12.01 -8.77 13.22
CA SER A 121 -12.10 -7.78 14.28
C SER A 121 -11.29 -6.52 14.00
N LEU A 122 -10.73 -6.37 12.79
CA LEU A 122 -10.04 -5.15 12.41
C LEU A 122 -10.98 -3.94 12.45
N SER A 123 -10.44 -2.81 12.89
CA SER A 123 -11.09 -1.52 12.75
C SER A 123 -11.33 -1.19 11.26
N ARG A 124 -12.17 -0.18 11.02
CA ARG A 124 -12.44 0.30 9.67
C ARG A 124 -11.15 0.80 9.00
N GLU A 125 -10.30 1.49 9.76
CA GLU A 125 -9.05 2.06 9.28
C GLU A 125 -8.01 0.98 8.96
N GLU A 126 -7.90 -0.05 9.80
CA GLU A 126 -7.05 -1.21 9.53
C GLU A 126 -7.52 -1.97 8.28
N THR A 127 -8.83 -2.16 8.15
CA THR A 127 -9.42 -2.84 6.99
C THR A 127 -9.19 -2.05 5.70
N LEU A 128 -9.40 -0.73 5.71
CA LEU A 128 -9.14 0.14 4.55
C LEU A 128 -7.65 0.11 4.17
N ALA A 129 -6.75 0.32 5.14
CA ALA A 129 -5.32 0.31 4.89
C ALA A 129 -4.86 -1.04 4.30
N PHE A 130 -5.36 -2.15 4.84
CA PHE A 130 -5.08 -3.49 4.34
C PHE A 130 -5.48 -3.63 2.86
N TRP A 131 -6.74 -3.32 2.52
CA TRP A 131 -7.26 -3.55 1.16
C TRP A 131 -6.71 -2.56 0.13
N ILE A 132 -6.42 -1.31 0.51
CA ILE A 132 -5.74 -0.34 -0.36
C ILE A 132 -4.34 -0.84 -0.70
N ASN A 133 -3.57 -1.23 0.32
CA ASN A 133 -2.22 -1.74 0.10
C ASN A 133 -2.23 -3.05 -0.69
N ALA A 134 -3.18 -3.95 -0.42
CA ALA A 134 -3.37 -5.18 -1.18
C ALA A 134 -3.62 -4.85 -2.65
N TYR A 135 -4.64 -4.05 -2.98
CA TYR A 135 -4.96 -3.68 -4.35
C TYR A 135 -3.74 -3.14 -5.10
N ASN A 136 -3.00 -2.20 -4.49
CA ASN A 136 -1.83 -1.59 -5.11
C ASN A 136 -0.70 -2.60 -5.36
N ALA A 137 -0.38 -3.46 -4.38
CA ALA A 137 0.65 -4.48 -4.53
C ALA A 137 0.26 -5.54 -5.58
N LEU A 138 -1.01 -5.94 -5.63
CA LEU A 138 -1.52 -6.88 -6.61
C LEU A 138 -1.51 -6.29 -8.02
N THR A 139 -1.85 -5.00 -8.18
CA THR A 139 -1.70 -4.30 -9.46
C THR A 139 -0.25 -4.30 -9.92
N VAL A 140 0.70 -3.98 -9.03
CA VAL A 140 2.13 -4.03 -9.38
C VAL A 140 2.56 -5.44 -9.76
N ASP A 141 2.15 -6.48 -9.01
CA ASP A 141 2.46 -7.88 -9.37
C ASP A 141 1.90 -8.26 -10.75
N LEU A 142 0.67 -7.82 -11.08
CA LEU A 142 0.08 -8.02 -12.40
C LEU A 142 0.91 -7.38 -13.51
N ILE A 143 1.35 -6.13 -13.33
CA ILE A 143 2.23 -5.45 -14.28
C ILE A 143 3.55 -6.22 -14.41
N LEU A 144 4.19 -6.60 -13.30
CA LEU A 144 5.47 -7.32 -13.33
C LEU A 144 5.39 -8.71 -13.96
N LYS A 145 4.25 -9.40 -13.87
CA LYS A 145 3.99 -10.67 -14.59
C LYS A 145 3.97 -10.48 -16.11
N ASN A 146 3.55 -9.31 -16.58
CA ASN A 146 3.38 -9.02 -18.00
C ASN A 146 4.47 -8.08 -18.57
N TYR A 147 5.37 -7.56 -17.73
CA TYR A 147 6.37 -6.58 -18.13
C TYR A 147 7.46 -7.18 -19.06
N PRO A 148 7.80 -6.51 -20.19
CA PRO A 148 7.39 -5.15 -20.58
C PRO A 148 6.07 -5.10 -21.37
N LEU A 149 5.28 -4.06 -21.11
CA LEU A 149 4.04 -3.72 -21.82
C LEU A 149 3.87 -2.19 -21.85
N LYS A 150 3.00 -1.65 -22.70
CA LYS A 150 2.81 -0.18 -22.80
C LYS A 150 1.66 0.30 -21.93
N SER A 151 0.66 -0.54 -21.71
CA SER A 151 -0.53 -0.21 -20.94
C SER A 151 -1.02 -1.45 -20.19
N ILE A 152 -1.57 -1.28 -18.99
CA ILE A 152 -2.33 -2.34 -18.31
C ILE A 152 -3.44 -2.93 -19.21
N LYS A 153 -3.97 -2.13 -20.14
CA LYS A 153 -5.01 -2.56 -21.10
C LYS A 153 -4.50 -3.51 -22.18
N ASP A 154 -3.19 -3.71 -22.31
CA ASP A 154 -2.61 -4.70 -23.20
C ASP A 154 -2.72 -6.12 -22.62
N ILE A 155 -3.03 -6.24 -21.32
CA ILE A 155 -3.30 -7.51 -20.64
C ILE A 155 -4.77 -7.89 -20.86
N ASP A 156 -5.06 -9.15 -21.16
CA ASP A 156 -6.45 -9.61 -21.29
C ASP A 156 -7.19 -9.52 -19.95
N LYS A 157 -8.33 -8.81 -19.90
CA LYS A 157 -9.17 -8.66 -18.69
C LYS A 157 -8.38 -8.40 -17.39
N PRO A 158 -7.54 -7.35 -17.31
CA PRO A 158 -6.53 -7.24 -16.25
C PRO A 158 -7.13 -7.19 -14.85
N TRP A 159 -8.35 -6.66 -14.70
CA TRP A 159 -9.03 -6.57 -13.42
C TRP A 159 -9.77 -7.84 -12.99
N ASP A 160 -10.09 -8.75 -13.92
CA ASP A 160 -10.93 -9.93 -13.65
C ASP A 160 -10.12 -11.21 -13.41
N GLN A 161 -8.80 -11.17 -13.62
CA GLN A 161 -7.93 -12.34 -13.47
C GLN A 161 -7.77 -12.74 -11.99
N ARG A 162 -8.23 -13.95 -11.65
CA ARG A 162 -8.17 -14.50 -10.28
C ARG A 162 -6.80 -15.12 -9.99
N PHE A 163 -5.82 -14.29 -9.66
CA PHE A 163 -4.43 -14.71 -9.45
C PHE A 163 -3.98 -14.83 -8.01
N TRP A 164 -4.68 -14.21 -7.07
CA TRP A 164 -4.17 -14.06 -5.70
C TRP A 164 -5.08 -14.78 -4.74
N LYS A 165 -4.55 -15.84 -4.12
CA LYS A 165 -5.29 -16.63 -3.13
C LYS A 165 -5.08 -16.01 -1.75
N LEU A 166 -6.16 -15.58 -1.10
CA LEU A 166 -6.20 -15.19 0.31
C LEU A 166 -7.17 -16.14 1.03
N GLY A 167 -6.65 -16.95 1.95
CA GLY A 167 -7.36 -18.10 2.51
C GLY A 167 -7.77 -19.09 1.43
N ASP A 168 -9.06 -19.43 1.38
CA ASP A 168 -9.62 -20.33 0.36
C ASP A 168 -10.17 -19.61 -0.88
N LYS A 169 -10.18 -18.28 -0.88
CA LYS A 169 -10.73 -17.48 -1.98
C LYS A 169 -9.62 -16.98 -2.90
N TRP A 170 -9.84 -17.12 -4.20
CA TRP A 170 -9.02 -16.50 -5.24
C TRP A 170 -9.60 -15.13 -5.60
N PHE A 171 -8.89 -14.07 -5.29
CA PHE A 171 -9.26 -12.69 -5.59
C PHE A 171 -8.74 -12.24 -6.96
N ASN A 172 -9.47 -11.32 -7.57
CA ASN A 172 -9.00 -10.44 -8.65
C ASN A 172 -9.08 -8.96 -8.18
N LEU A 173 -8.57 -8.03 -8.99
CA LEU A 173 -8.57 -6.61 -8.62
C LEU A 173 -9.99 -6.05 -8.51
N SER A 174 -10.90 -6.48 -9.41
CA SER A 174 -12.30 -6.06 -9.38
C SER A 174 -13.02 -6.45 -8.10
N ASP A 175 -12.77 -7.64 -7.54
CA ASP A 175 -13.35 -8.09 -6.27
C ASP A 175 -12.96 -7.13 -5.15
N ILE A 176 -11.68 -6.73 -5.10
CA ILE A 176 -11.16 -5.84 -4.04
C ILE A 176 -11.75 -4.43 -4.18
N GLU A 177 -11.76 -3.88 -5.39
CA GLU A 177 -12.28 -2.53 -5.62
C GLU A 177 -13.80 -2.48 -5.42
N HIS A 178 -14.55 -3.30 -6.15
CA HIS A 178 -16.00 -3.18 -6.26
C HIS A 178 -16.77 -3.88 -5.13
N GLU A 179 -16.29 -5.03 -4.66
CA GLU A 179 -17.02 -5.83 -3.68
C GLU A 179 -16.59 -5.55 -2.23
N ILE A 180 -15.45 -4.88 -2.04
CA ILE A 180 -14.89 -4.56 -0.72
C ILE A 180 -14.73 -3.05 -0.56
N LEU A 181 -13.72 -2.42 -1.17
CA LEU A 181 -13.35 -1.04 -0.89
C LEU A 181 -14.49 -0.05 -1.14
N ARG A 182 -15.19 -0.16 -2.28
CA ARG A 182 -16.31 0.73 -2.62
C ARG A 182 -17.51 0.56 -1.70
N LYS A 183 -17.64 -0.54 -0.96
CA LYS A 183 -18.71 -0.76 0.03
C LYS A 183 -18.35 -0.26 1.43
N MET A 184 -17.15 0.31 1.61
CA MET A 184 -16.72 0.90 2.88
C MET A 184 -17.06 2.39 2.98
N ASP A 185 -17.79 2.93 2.00
CA ASP A 185 -18.25 4.33 1.93
C ASP A 185 -17.11 5.33 2.16
N GLU A 186 -16.01 5.12 1.43
CA GLU A 186 -14.83 5.99 1.46
C GLU A 186 -14.49 6.46 0.03
N PRO A 187 -15.00 7.60 -0.44
CA PRO A 187 -14.77 8.07 -1.81
C PRO A 187 -13.30 8.35 -2.11
N ARG A 188 -12.47 8.63 -1.09
CA ARG A 188 -11.04 8.92 -1.29
C ARG A 188 -10.23 7.69 -1.70
N ILE A 189 -10.78 6.47 -1.60
CA ILE A 189 -10.10 5.26 -2.11
C ILE A 189 -9.73 5.38 -3.58
N HIS A 190 -10.51 6.11 -4.38
CA HIS A 190 -10.25 6.37 -5.80
C HIS A 190 -8.97 7.16 -6.07
N PHE A 191 -8.38 7.77 -5.04
CA PHE A 191 -7.07 8.46 -5.11
C PHE A 191 -5.95 7.69 -4.41
N ALA A 192 -6.30 6.59 -3.73
CA ALA A 192 -5.39 5.74 -2.98
C ALA A 192 -5.06 4.44 -3.71
N ILE A 193 -5.94 3.99 -4.61
CA ILE A 193 -5.71 2.80 -5.43
C ILE A 193 -5.31 3.16 -6.86
N VAL A 194 -4.33 2.44 -7.43
CA VAL A 194 -3.74 2.76 -8.74
C VAL A 194 -4.08 1.70 -9.80
N CYS A 195 -4.44 2.13 -11.02
CA CYS A 195 -4.61 1.25 -12.19
C CYS A 195 -3.39 1.23 -13.13
N ALA A 196 -2.21 1.59 -12.60
CA ALA A 196 -0.92 1.62 -13.30
C ALA A 196 -0.89 2.45 -14.61
N SER A 197 -1.65 3.55 -14.70
CA SER A 197 -1.67 4.40 -15.90
C SER A 197 -1.34 5.87 -15.61
N VAL A 198 -0.84 6.58 -16.63
CA VAL A 198 -0.44 8.00 -16.53
C VAL A 198 -1.56 8.89 -15.97
N SER A 199 -2.81 8.73 -16.41
CA SER A 199 -3.91 9.58 -15.90
C SER A 199 -4.53 9.09 -14.58
N CYS A 200 -4.01 8.01 -14.00
CA CYS A 200 -4.43 7.53 -12.69
C CYS A 200 -3.90 8.47 -11.59
N PRO A 201 -4.53 8.52 -10.40
CA PRO A 201 -3.88 8.95 -9.19
C PRO A 201 -2.51 8.30 -9.05
N LYS A 202 -1.55 9.05 -8.51
CA LYS A 202 -0.19 8.56 -8.37
C LYS A 202 -0.16 7.41 -7.35
N LEU A 203 0.68 6.40 -7.58
CA LEU A 203 0.97 5.42 -6.54
C LEU A 203 1.77 6.15 -5.45
N GLN A 204 1.24 6.17 -4.22
CA GLN A 204 1.94 6.76 -3.09
C GLN A 204 3.21 5.96 -2.79
N ASN A 205 4.32 6.64 -2.51
CA ASN A 205 5.60 5.99 -2.20
C ASN A 205 5.73 5.55 -0.73
N THR A 206 4.61 5.53 0.00
CA THR A 206 4.50 5.01 1.37
C THR A 206 3.29 4.09 1.47
N ALA A 207 3.41 3.04 2.30
CA ALA A 207 2.28 2.16 2.57
C ALA A 207 1.23 2.87 3.43
N PHE A 208 -0.04 2.56 3.21
CA PHE A 208 -1.12 3.06 4.07
C PHE A 208 -1.09 2.37 5.43
N THR A 209 -1.24 3.11 6.52
CA THR A 209 -1.36 2.54 7.87
C THR A 209 -2.61 3.07 8.56
N ALA A 210 -3.24 2.27 9.42
CA ALA A 210 -4.44 2.69 10.13
C ALA A 210 -4.26 4.02 10.89
N SER A 211 -3.10 4.18 11.57
CA SER A 211 -2.76 5.39 12.32
C SER A 211 -2.62 6.65 11.47
N ASN A 212 -2.31 6.53 10.17
CA ASN A 212 -2.07 7.66 9.27
C ASN A 212 -3.13 7.76 8.17
N LEU A 213 -4.09 6.84 8.11
CA LEU A 213 -4.97 6.64 6.97
C LEU A 213 -5.71 7.93 6.59
N GLU A 214 -6.30 8.62 7.56
CA GLU A 214 -7.05 9.86 7.31
C GLU A 214 -6.18 10.95 6.67
N THR A 215 -4.98 11.14 7.20
CA THR A 215 -4.01 12.10 6.66
C THR A 215 -3.55 11.67 5.27
N GLN A 216 -3.25 10.38 5.05
CA GLN A 216 -2.80 9.86 3.76
C GLN A 216 -3.88 9.98 2.68
N LEU A 217 -5.13 9.61 2.98
CA LEU A 217 -6.27 9.74 2.07
C LEU A 217 -6.54 11.21 1.72
N THR A 218 -6.53 12.08 2.72
CA THR A 218 -6.72 13.52 2.52
C THR A 218 -5.62 14.11 1.65
N ASN A 219 -4.37 13.77 1.91
CA ASN A 219 -3.24 14.26 1.12
C ASN A 219 -3.29 13.74 -0.31
N ALA A 220 -3.51 12.44 -0.52
CA ALA A 220 -3.65 11.86 -1.85
C ALA A 220 -4.76 12.53 -2.67
N THR A 221 -5.89 12.85 -2.01
CA THR A 221 -7.01 13.57 -2.63
C THR A 221 -6.62 14.98 -3.03
N LYS A 222 -6.03 15.75 -2.10
CA LYS A 222 -5.58 17.14 -2.36
C LYS A 222 -4.55 17.20 -3.47
N GLU A 223 -3.55 16.32 -3.43
CA GLU A 223 -2.52 16.20 -4.45
C GLU A 223 -3.16 15.92 -5.82
N PHE A 224 -4.04 14.93 -5.92
CA PHE A 224 -4.72 14.60 -7.17
C PHE A 224 -5.51 15.78 -7.72
N LEU A 225 -6.29 16.48 -6.88
CA LEU A 225 -7.08 17.64 -7.32
C LEU A 225 -6.23 18.82 -7.75
N SER A 226 -5.05 19.00 -7.15
CA SER A 226 -4.11 20.07 -7.49
C SER A 226 -3.30 19.82 -8.77
N ASP A 227 -3.32 18.58 -9.28
CA ASP A 227 -2.58 18.18 -10.47
C ASP A 227 -3.23 18.72 -11.75
N SER A 228 -2.58 19.68 -12.40
CA SER A 228 -3.08 20.37 -13.60
C SER A 228 -3.13 19.48 -14.85
N GLU A 229 -2.37 18.38 -14.89
CA GLU A 229 -2.46 17.40 -15.97
C GLU A 229 -3.78 16.63 -15.89
N ARG A 230 -4.29 16.43 -14.66
CA ARG A 230 -5.48 15.62 -14.37
C ARG A 230 -6.74 16.46 -14.10
N ASN A 231 -6.59 17.69 -13.60
CA ASN A 231 -7.69 18.56 -13.19
C ASN A 231 -7.38 20.04 -13.45
N GLU A 232 -8.31 20.76 -14.07
CA GLU A 232 -8.30 22.21 -14.17
C GLU A 232 -9.52 22.73 -13.40
N LEU A 233 -9.29 23.41 -12.28
CA LEU A 233 -10.35 23.88 -11.38
C LEU A 233 -10.40 25.42 -11.38
N SER A 234 -11.59 25.97 -11.59
CA SER A 234 -11.88 27.40 -11.43
C SER A 234 -13.30 27.57 -10.89
N GLU A 235 -13.62 28.74 -10.35
CA GLU A 235 -14.94 29.03 -9.78
C GLU A 235 -16.10 28.65 -10.72
N ASN A 236 -15.99 28.97 -12.01
CA ASN A 236 -17.10 28.88 -12.96
C ASN A 236 -16.96 27.76 -14.01
N SER A 237 -15.82 27.06 -14.04
CA SER A 237 -15.56 25.98 -14.99
C SER A 237 -14.56 24.98 -14.42
N ILE A 238 -14.88 23.69 -14.55
CA ILE A 238 -13.98 22.61 -14.17
C ILE A 238 -13.79 21.64 -15.36
N LYS A 239 -12.56 21.16 -15.50
CA LYS A 239 -12.20 20.10 -16.43
C LYS A 239 -11.41 19.04 -15.68
N ILE A 240 -12.10 17.99 -15.26
CA ILE A 240 -11.60 17.03 -14.25
C ILE A 240 -11.35 15.65 -14.84
N SER A 241 -10.63 14.79 -14.11
CA SER A 241 -10.37 13.42 -14.55
C SER A 241 -11.66 12.61 -14.79
N LYS A 242 -11.61 11.65 -15.74
CA LYS A 242 -12.72 10.71 -16.00
C LYS A 242 -13.05 9.80 -14.81
N ILE A 243 -12.19 9.71 -13.79
CA ILE A 243 -12.48 8.97 -12.55
C ILE A 243 -13.77 9.50 -11.91
N PHE A 244 -13.97 10.81 -11.90
CA PHE A 244 -15.19 11.45 -11.42
C PHE A 244 -16.44 11.12 -12.25
N GLN A 245 -16.26 10.75 -13.52
CA GLN A 245 -17.34 10.27 -14.39
C GLN A 245 -17.66 8.80 -14.08
N TRP A 246 -16.63 7.95 -14.06
CA TRP A 246 -16.75 6.50 -13.89
C TRP A 246 -17.29 6.10 -12.52
N PHE A 247 -16.84 6.79 -11.47
CA PHE A 247 -17.22 6.52 -10.08
C PHE A 247 -18.13 7.61 -9.50
N SER A 248 -18.90 8.28 -10.35
CA SER A 248 -19.76 9.41 -9.96
C SER A 248 -20.72 9.14 -8.81
N LYS A 249 -21.13 7.87 -8.60
CA LYS A 249 -22.00 7.48 -7.48
C LYS A 249 -21.29 7.59 -6.13
N ASP A 250 -20.00 7.27 -6.09
CA ASP A 250 -19.23 7.19 -4.85
C ASP A 250 -18.94 8.60 -4.33
N PHE A 251 -18.74 9.58 -5.23
CA PHE A 251 -18.54 11.00 -4.86
C PHE A 251 -19.83 11.76 -4.52
N LYS A 252 -21.00 11.14 -4.66
CA LYS A 252 -22.32 11.78 -4.50
C LYS A 252 -23.11 11.23 -3.31
N GLN A 253 -22.45 10.57 -2.37
CA GLN A 253 -23.09 10.01 -1.19
C GLN A 253 -23.54 11.14 -0.23
N ASP A 254 -22.72 12.17 -0.05
CA ASP A 254 -22.96 13.31 0.85
C ASP A 254 -23.06 14.67 0.13
N GLY A 255 -23.61 14.68 -1.10
CA GLY A 255 -23.78 15.91 -1.88
C GLY A 255 -23.61 15.71 -3.39
N ASP A 256 -23.39 16.82 -4.10
CA ASP A 256 -22.92 16.75 -5.49
C ASP A 256 -21.38 16.68 -5.52
N ILE A 257 -20.84 16.30 -6.67
CA ILE A 257 -19.41 16.27 -6.92
C ILE A 257 -18.71 17.61 -6.58
N ILE A 258 -19.40 18.74 -6.76
CA ILE A 258 -18.83 20.05 -6.42
C ILE A 258 -18.58 20.18 -4.92
N ASP A 259 -19.48 19.64 -4.10
CA ASP A 259 -19.33 19.65 -2.64
C ASP A 259 -18.09 18.83 -2.25
N PHE A 260 -17.91 17.65 -2.85
CA PHE A 260 -16.69 16.85 -2.67
C PHE A 260 -15.43 17.60 -3.10
N LEU A 261 -15.43 18.24 -4.29
CA LEU A 261 -14.27 18.97 -4.78
C LEU A 261 -13.91 20.16 -3.88
N ASN A 262 -14.91 20.90 -3.38
CA ASN A 262 -14.70 22.05 -2.49
C ASN A 262 -14.15 21.65 -1.11
N GLN A 263 -14.35 20.41 -0.65
CA GLN A 263 -13.75 19.93 0.60
C GLN A 263 -12.21 19.78 0.52
N TYR A 264 -11.67 19.52 -0.68
CA TYR A 264 -10.26 19.17 -0.85
C TYR A 264 -9.50 20.06 -1.83
N SER A 265 -10.17 20.95 -2.56
CA SER A 265 -9.51 21.91 -3.46
C SER A 265 -9.29 23.26 -2.78
N ASN A 266 -8.33 24.03 -3.29
CA ASN A 266 -8.08 25.41 -2.84
C ASN A 266 -8.92 26.45 -3.62
N VAL A 267 -9.94 25.99 -4.37
CA VAL A 267 -10.78 26.82 -5.22
C VAL A 267 -12.22 26.69 -4.75
N ASP A 268 -12.89 27.81 -4.53
CA ASP A 268 -14.33 27.82 -4.26
C ASP A 268 -15.08 27.63 -5.59
N ILE A 269 -15.44 26.39 -5.91
CA ILE A 269 -16.14 26.05 -7.15
C ILE A 269 -17.63 26.31 -6.97
N SER A 270 -18.20 27.11 -7.89
CA SER A 270 -19.64 27.38 -7.94
C SER A 270 -20.42 26.11 -8.24
N ALA A 271 -21.57 25.94 -7.58
CA ALA A 271 -22.53 24.87 -7.90
C ALA A 271 -23.00 24.90 -9.37
N LYS A 272 -22.87 26.05 -10.05
CA LYS A 272 -23.22 26.25 -11.47
C LYS A 272 -22.02 26.10 -12.42
N ALA A 273 -20.84 25.71 -11.92
CA ALA A 273 -19.65 25.59 -12.74
C ALA A 273 -19.88 24.64 -13.92
N LYS A 274 -19.40 25.02 -15.10
CA LYS A 274 -19.45 24.16 -16.29
C LYS A 274 -18.53 22.96 -16.06
N LYS A 275 -19.06 21.74 -16.21
CA LYS A 275 -18.32 20.49 -15.99
C LYS A 275 -17.91 19.87 -17.31
N SER A 276 -16.65 19.52 -17.44
CA SER A 276 -16.11 18.74 -18.56
C SER A 276 -15.04 17.76 -18.06
N TYR A 277 -14.63 16.81 -18.90
CA TYR A 277 -13.67 15.77 -18.51
C TYR A 277 -12.41 15.82 -19.36
N LYS A 278 -11.25 15.59 -18.74
CA LYS A 278 -9.97 15.43 -19.45
C LYS A 278 -9.89 14.07 -20.13
N ASP A 279 -9.06 13.98 -21.17
CA ASP A 279 -8.72 12.69 -21.75
C ASP A 279 -7.90 11.83 -20.80
N TYR A 280 -7.95 10.51 -21.01
CA TYR A 280 -7.34 9.55 -20.11
C TYR A 280 -6.25 8.78 -20.84
N ASN A 281 -5.01 9.00 -20.41
CA ASN A 281 -3.83 8.33 -20.93
C ASN A 281 -3.60 7.03 -20.18
N TRP A 282 -3.74 5.92 -20.92
CA TRP A 282 -3.61 4.56 -20.41
C TRP A 282 -2.19 4.00 -20.47
N ASN A 283 -1.20 4.78 -20.94
CA ASN A 283 0.20 4.36 -20.89
C ASN A 283 0.63 4.09 -19.44
N LEU A 284 1.58 3.18 -19.23
CA LEU A 284 2.12 2.89 -17.90
C LEU A 284 2.68 4.15 -17.24
N ASN A 285 2.49 4.22 -15.92
CA ASN A 285 3.03 5.27 -15.07
C ASN A 285 4.50 4.98 -14.68
N GLU A 286 5.40 4.92 -15.65
CA GLU A 286 6.84 4.67 -15.45
C GLU A 286 7.74 5.85 -15.87
#